data_AF-A0A3N5Q4B9-F1
#
_entry.id   AF-A0A3N5Q4B9-F1
#
_cell.length_a   1.000
_cell.length_b   1.000
_cell.length_c   1.000
_cell.angle_alpha   90.00
_cell.angle_beta   90.00
_cell.angle_gamma   90.00
#
_symmetry.space_group_name_H-M   'P 1'
#
loop_
_entity.id
_entity.type
_entity.pdbx_description
1 polymer ?
#
loop_
_entity_poly.entity_id
_entity_poly.type
_entity_poly.pdbx_seq_one_letter_code
_entity_poly.pdbx_strand_id
1 'polypeptide(L)'
;MATLEEALAEMQKNNLVCPQPQKWQQLYEMLPQKQREGAGWEPALPLILAAWWDTPALPKMLRLREHIEWASAHGCLDEVFNFLAGLPEN
;
A
#
# COMPACT_ATOMS: atom_id res chain seq x y z
N MET A 1 14.62 7.96 -5.50
CA MET A 1 13.76 8.78 -4.61
C MET A 1 12.42 8.91 -5.29
N ALA A 2 11.66 7.83 -5.23
CA ALA A 2 10.27 7.84 -5.64
C ALA A 2 9.49 8.76 -4.71
N THR A 3 8.47 9.44 -5.24
CA THR A 3 7.57 10.29 -4.46
C THR A 3 6.20 9.65 -4.25
N LEU A 4 5.47 10.14 -3.25
CA LEU A 4 4.11 9.66 -2.97
C LEU A 4 3.20 9.78 -4.20
N GLU A 5 3.37 10.90 -4.91
CA GLU A 5 2.64 11.23 -6.12
C GLU A 5 2.97 10.28 -7.26
N GLU A 6 4.24 9.89 -7.41
CA GLU A 6 4.66 8.90 -8.41
C GLU A 6 4.07 7.51 -8.13
N ALA A 7 4.08 7.05 -6.87
CA ALA A 7 3.48 5.77 -6.51
C ALA A 7 1.95 5.76 -6.73
N LEU A 8 1.28 6.87 -6.43
CA LEU A 8 -0.15 7.04 -6.70
C LEU A 8 -0.43 7.16 -8.21
N ALA A 9 0.46 7.81 -8.96
CA ALA A 9 0.34 7.94 -10.41
C ALA A 9 0.53 6.59 -11.11
N GLU A 10 1.46 5.73 -10.66
CA GLU A 10 1.60 4.36 -11.17
C GLU A 10 0.36 3.52 -10.91
N MET A 11 -0.21 3.61 -9.70
CA MET A 11 -1.48 2.98 -9.36
C MET A 11 -2.62 3.40 -10.29
N GLN A 12 -2.77 4.72 -10.52
CA GLN A 12 -3.76 5.24 -11.47
C GLN A 12 -3.47 4.81 -12.91
N LYS A 13 -2.20 4.84 -13.32
CA LYS A 13 -1.75 4.51 -14.67
C LYS A 13 -2.04 3.05 -15.01
N ASN A 14 -1.78 2.14 -14.08
CA ASN A 14 -2.11 0.73 -14.23
C ASN A 14 -3.60 0.41 -14.03
N ASN A 15 -4.48 1.42 -13.84
CA ASN A 15 -5.87 1.22 -13.41
C ASN A 15 -6.01 0.33 -12.16
N LEU A 16 -4.93 0.24 -11.38
CA LEU A 16 -4.89 -0.45 -10.10
C LEU A 16 -5.52 0.47 -9.07
N VAL A 17 -6.86 0.52 -9.09
CA VAL A 17 -7.63 1.13 -8.00
C VAL A 17 -7.21 0.51 -6.66
N CYS A 18 -6.84 -0.78 -6.67
CA CYS A 18 -6.20 -1.50 -5.57
C CYS A 18 -5.32 -2.65 -6.08
N PRO A 19 -4.17 -2.92 -5.43
CA PRO A 19 -3.47 -4.19 -5.62
C PRO A 19 -4.31 -5.36 -5.10
N GLN A 20 -4.10 -6.55 -5.67
CA GLN A 20 -4.67 -7.78 -5.13
C GLN A 20 -4.30 -7.94 -3.65
N PRO A 21 -5.17 -8.51 -2.80
CA PRO A 21 -4.93 -8.62 -1.37
C PRO A 21 -3.61 -9.33 -1.03
N GLN A 22 -3.16 -10.30 -1.84
CA GLN A 22 -1.85 -10.93 -1.68
C GLN A 22 -0.69 -9.95 -1.89
N LYS A 23 -0.74 -9.15 -2.96
CA LYS A 23 0.28 -8.13 -3.26
C LYS A 23 0.30 -7.01 -2.24
N TRP A 24 -0.88 -6.60 -1.76
CA TRP A 24 -0.99 -5.62 -0.69
C TRP A 24 -0.41 -6.15 0.63
N GLN A 25 -0.67 -7.41 0.98
CA GLN A 25 -0.05 -8.03 2.13
C GLN A 25 1.48 -8.06 2.01
N GLN A 26 2.02 -8.41 0.83
CA GLN A 26 3.47 -8.36 0.59
C GLN A 26 4.05 -6.95 0.77
N LEU A 27 3.40 -5.92 0.19
CA LEU A 27 3.81 -4.53 0.37
C LEU A 27 3.82 -4.14 1.85
N TYR A 28 2.77 -4.51 2.59
CA TYR A 28 2.69 -4.27 4.03
C TYR A 28 3.79 -5.02 4.78
N GLU A 29 4.11 -6.26 4.39
CA GLU A 29 5.21 -7.03 4.96
C GLU A 29 6.58 -6.39 4.73
N MET A 30 6.77 -5.70 3.60
CA MET A 30 8.00 -4.93 3.31
C MET A 30 8.15 -3.66 4.14
N LEU A 31 7.06 -3.09 4.68
CA LEU A 31 7.16 -1.87 5.50
C LEU A 31 7.97 -2.13 6.79
N PRO A 32 9.05 -1.37 7.04
CA PRO A 32 9.82 -1.48 8.27
C PRO A 32 9.13 -0.75 9.43
N GLN A 33 9.57 -1.05 10.65
CA GLN A 33 9.11 -0.38 11.88
C GLN A 33 7.58 -0.43 12.10
N LYS A 34 6.95 -1.54 11.74
CA LYS A 34 5.58 -1.85 12.16
C LYS A 34 5.52 -1.94 13.67
N GLN A 35 4.80 -1.03 14.31
CA GLN A 35 4.65 -0.98 15.76
C GLN A 35 3.22 -1.35 16.13
N ARG A 36 3.08 -2.10 17.22
CA ARG A 36 1.77 -2.37 17.79
C ARG A 36 1.46 -1.29 18.82
N GLU A 37 0.70 -0.28 18.43
CA GLU A 37 0.20 0.71 19.36
C GLU A 37 -1.16 0.25 19.92
N GLY A 38 -1.12 -0.28 21.16
CA GLY A 38 -2.31 -0.78 21.85
C GLY A 38 -3.00 -1.96 21.16
N ALA A 39 -4.25 -1.74 20.72
CA ALA A 39 -5.05 -2.72 19.97
C ALA A 39 -4.89 -2.60 18.44
N GLY A 40 -4.17 -1.58 17.95
CA GLY A 40 -3.90 -1.33 16.54
C GLY A 40 -2.48 -1.69 16.12
N TRP A 41 -2.27 -1.68 14.80
CA TRP A 41 -0.94 -1.67 14.20
C TRP A 41 -0.72 -0.32 13.52
N GLU A 42 0.49 0.20 13.61
CA GLU A 42 0.95 1.37 12.88
C GLU A 42 2.12 0.98 11.97
N PRO A 43 1.95 1.12 10.64
CA PRO A 43 0.76 1.61 9.94
C PRO A 43 -0.38 0.56 9.99
N ALA A 44 -1.62 1.03 9.81
CA ALA A 44 -2.82 0.20 9.93
C ALA A 44 -2.77 -1.05 9.04
N LEU A 45 -3.39 -2.14 9.48
CA LEU A 45 -3.39 -3.38 8.69
C LEU A 45 -4.03 -3.15 7.30
N PRO A 46 -3.46 -3.76 6.25
CA PRO A 46 -4.04 -3.69 4.92
C PRO A 46 -5.40 -4.37 4.91
N LEU A 47 -6.34 -3.79 4.17
CA LEU A 47 -7.69 -4.32 4.01
C LEU A 47 -7.63 -5.50 3.04
N ILE A 48 -7.23 -6.66 3.57
CA ILE A 48 -7.11 -7.92 2.82
C ILE A 48 -8.27 -8.88 3.12
N LEU A 49 -8.44 -9.89 2.26
CA LEU A 49 -9.46 -10.94 2.41
C LEU A 49 -10.90 -10.39 2.46
N ALA A 50 -11.65 -10.66 3.53
CA ALA A 50 -13.05 -10.25 3.66
C ALA A 50 -13.21 -8.73 3.66
N ALA A 51 -12.28 -8.01 4.30
CA ALA A 51 -12.29 -6.55 4.29
C ALA A 51 -12.05 -5.97 2.89
N TRP A 52 -11.33 -6.68 2.02
CA TRP A 52 -11.14 -6.25 0.64
C TRP A 52 -12.44 -6.37 -0.17
N TRP A 53 -13.24 -7.42 0.04
CA TRP A 53 -14.52 -7.58 -0.68
C TRP A 53 -15.62 -6.67 -0.14
N ASP A 54 -15.63 -6.45 1.18
CA ASP A 54 -16.65 -5.66 1.89
C ASP A 54 -16.45 -4.14 1.70
N THR A 55 -15.20 -3.69 1.59
CA THR A 55 -14.86 -2.27 1.53
C THR A 55 -14.93 -1.74 0.09
N PRO A 56 -15.51 -0.56 -0.17
CA PRO A 56 -15.46 0.06 -1.51
C PRO A 56 -14.07 0.61 -1.87
N ALA A 57 -13.87 0.95 -3.15
CA ALA A 57 -12.58 1.40 -3.69
C ALA A 57 -11.92 2.59 -2.94
N LEU A 58 -12.71 3.62 -2.60
CA LEU A 58 -12.20 4.84 -1.95
C LEU A 58 -11.46 4.58 -0.63
N PRO A 59 -12.06 3.91 0.38
CA PRO A 59 -11.38 3.59 1.64
C PRO A 59 -10.14 2.71 1.47
N LYS A 60 -10.11 1.86 0.44
CA LYS A 60 -8.91 1.08 0.15
C LYS A 60 -7.77 1.96 -0.37
N MET A 61 -8.06 2.88 -1.30
CA MET A 61 -7.05 3.84 -1.77
C MET A 61 -6.51 4.68 -0.61
N LEU A 62 -7.37 5.09 0.33
CA LEU A 62 -6.95 5.85 1.51
C LEU A 62 -5.97 5.04 2.38
N ARG A 63 -6.28 3.77 2.66
CA ARG A 63 -5.39 2.88 3.41
C ARG A 63 -4.07 2.63 2.70
N LEU A 64 -4.11 2.42 1.38
CA LEU A 64 -2.89 2.24 0.59
C LEU A 64 -2.02 3.51 0.63
N ARG A 65 -2.64 4.69 0.54
CA ARG A 65 -1.94 5.97 0.64
C ARG A 65 -1.25 6.13 1.98
N GLU A 66 -1.89 5.76 3.09
CA GLU A 66 -1.25 5.75 4.41
C GLU A 66 -0.02 4.82 4.45
N HIS A 67 -0.07 3.64 3.81
CA HIS A 67 1.09 2.76 3.70
C HIS A 67 2.24 3.38 2.91
N ILE A 68 1.93 4.07 1.81
CA ILE A 68 2.92 4.76 0.98
C ILE A 68 3.51 5.96 1.74
N GLU A 69 2.68 6.70 2.51
CA GLU A 69 3.13 7.80 3.38
C GLU A 69 4.07 7.26 4.47
N TRP A 70 3.74 6.11 5.05
CA TRP A 70 4.63 5.42 5.98
C TRP A 70 5.94 5.01 5.32
N ALA A 71 5.88 4.37 4.15
CA ALA A 71 7.09 4.02 3.41
C ALA A 71 7.97 5.25 3.13
N SER A 72 7.36 6.39 2.80
CA SER A 72 8.05 7.67 2.59
C SER A 72 8.75 8.17 3.87
N ALA A 73 8.01 8.21 4.98
CA ALA A 73 8.54 8.67 6.27
C ALA A 73 9.69 7.80 6.78
N HIS A 74 9.68 6.50 6.44
CA HIS A 74 10.67 5.52 6.86
C HIS A 74 11.76 5.23 5.80
N GLY A 75 11.72 5.89 4.65
CA GLY A 75 12.71 5.73 3.57
C GLY A 75 12.61 4.43 2.75
N CYS A 76 11.52 3.67 2.88
CA CYS A 76 11.22 2.46 2.09
C CYS A 76 10.33 2.74 0.86
N LEU A 77 10.08 4.00 0.53
CA LEU A 77 9.22 4.36 -0.60
C LEU A 77 9.78 3.90 -1.95
N ASP A 78 11.10 3.94 -2.18
CA ASP A 78 11.72 3.44 -3.41
C ASP A 78 11.46 1.94 -3.60
N GLU A 79 11.51 1.13 -2.54
CA GLU A 79 11.20 -0.31 -2.60
C GLU A 79 9.72 -0.57 -2.90
N VAL A 80 8.84 0.18 -2.25
CA VAL A 80 7.39 0.11 -2.50
C VAL A 80 7.10 0.50 -3.94
N PHE A 81 7.64 1.63 -4.41
CA PHE A 81 7.49 2.10 -5.79
C PHE A 81 7.99 1.07 -6.79
N ASN A 82 9.19 0.51 -6.60
CA ASN A 82 9.73 -0.50 -7.50
C ASN A 82 8.89 -1.79 -7.51
N PHE A 83 8.28 -2.15 -6.36
CA PHE A 83 7.32 -3.24 -6.28
C PHE A 83 6.03 -2.93 -7.07
N LEU A 84 5.52 -1.69 -7.00
CA LEU A 84 4.35 -1.25 -7.74
C LEU A 84 4.62 -1.18 -9.25
N ALA A 85 5.74 -0.60 -9.66
CA ALA A 85 6.23 -0.57 -11.03
C ALA A 85 6.42 -1.98 -11.62
N GLY A 86 6.77 -2.94 -10.77
CA GLY A 86 6.93 -4.36 -11.13
C GLY A 86 5.63 -5.17 -11.14
N LEU A 87 4.47 -4.60 -10.78
CA LEU A 87 3.20 -5.31 -10.85
C LEU A 87 2.78 -5.45 -12.33
N PRO A 88 2.58 -6.69 -12.83
CA PRO A 88 2.19 -6.90 -14.22
C PRO A 88 0.81 -6.28 -14.47
N GLU A 89 0.73 -5.46 -15.52
CA GLU A 89 -0.54 -5.07 -16.17
C GLU A 89 -1.28 -6.35 -16.55
N ASN A 90 -2.48 -6.56 -16.01
CA ASN A 90 -3.33 -7.68 -16.42
C ASN A 90 -4.76 -7.18 -16.60
#